data_AF-A0A6G0XBB0-F1
#
_entry.id   AF-A0A6G0XBB0-F1
#
_cell.length_a   1.000
_cell.length_b   1.000
_cell.length_c   1.000
_cell.angle_alpha   90.00
_cell.angle_beta   90.00
_cell.angle_gamma   90.00
#
_symmetry.space_group_name_H-M   'P 1'
#
loop_
_entity.id
_entity.type
_entity.pdbx_description
1 polymer ?
#
loop_
_entity_poly.entity_id
_entity_poly.type
_entity_poly.pdbx_seq_one_letter_code
_entity_poly.pdbx_strand_id
1 'polypeptide(L)'
;MKWNISDKKVNQILLCIFAVLNSIGAVWLLVVDDYSLKGDAMARSSVSRIILHLYHIFLSYCLFAATAFGSKQPLEWFGIIGHFVGSGFYLFFLGFLTLMLHNTFGLIVSIATIVYGFAVIVYGIVSKKPSLPEGGTSYRNLRDIA
;
A
#
# COMPACT_ATOMS: atom_id res chain seq x y z
N MET A 1 26.83 17.58 -10.23
CA MET A 1 25.98 17.32 -9.05
C MET A 1 25.14 16.08 -9.34
N LYS A 2 25.60 14.88 -8.98
CA LYS A 2 24.81 13.64 -9.15
C LYS A 2 23.78 13.59 -8.04
N TRP A 3 22.51 13.73 -8.39
CA TRP A 3 21.40 13.46 -7.48
C TRP A 3 21.42 11.97 -7.14
N ASN A 4 22.09 11.58 -6.06
CA ASN A 4 21.99 10.23 -5.51
C ASN A 4 20.61 10.10 -4.83
N ILE A 5 19.57 9.85 -5.64
CA ILE A 5 18.26 9.47 -5.13
C ILE A 5 18.44 8.08 -4.49
N SER A 6 18.28 8.00 -3.17
CA SER A 6 18.34 6.72 -2.44
C SER A 6 17.18 5.82 -2.88
N ASP A 7 17.44 4.52 -3.07
CA ASP A 7 16.43 3.50 -3.40
C ASP A 7 15.18 3.57 -2.51
N LYS A 8 15.34 3.97 -1.23
CA LYS A 8 14.24 4.15 -0.28
C LYS A 8 13.29 5.26 -0.73
N LYS A 9 13.82 6.38 -1.22
CA LYS A 9 13.03 7.50 -1.74
C LYS A 9 12.31 7.12 -3.03
N VAL A 10 12.97 6.37 -3.91
CA VAL A 10 12.34 5.85 -5.14
C VAL A 10 11.15 4.95 -4.80
N ASN A 11 11.35 3.98 -3.89
CA ASN A 11 10.28 3.10 -3.47
C ASN A 11 9.11 3.86 -2.82
N GLN A 12 9.40 4.85 -1.98
CA GLN A 12 8.38 5.68 -1.33
C GLN A 12 7.53 6.48 -2.34
N ILE A 13 8.17 7.06 -3.36
CA ILE A 13 7.46 7.77 -4.44
C ILE A 13 6.57 6.79 -5.22
N LEU A 14 7.10 5.61 -5.56
CA LEU A 14 6.33 4.59 -6.27
C LEU A 14 5.16 4.08 -5.43
N LEU A 15 5.35 3.80 -4.14
CA LEU A 15 4.29 3.43 -3.21
C LEU A 15 3.20 4.51 -3.14
N CYS A 16 3.57 5.79 -3.14
CA CYS A 16 2.63 6.89 -3.17
C CYS A 16 1.81 6.91 -4.47
N ILE A 17 2.45 6.70 -5.62
CA ILE A 17 1.76 6.60 -6.93
C ILE A 17 0.76 5.44 -6.92
N PHE A 18 1.19 4.26 -6.46
CA PHE A 18 0.30 3.09 -6.37
C PHE A 18 -0.84 3.33 -5.39
N ALA A 19 -0.61 4.01 -4.26
CA ALA A 19 -1.67 4.37 -3.32
C ALA A 19 -2.76 5.23 -3.97
N VAL A 20 -2.36 6.24 -4.75
CA VAL A 20 -3.30 7.12 -5.47
C VAL A 20 -4.07 6.35 -6.54
N LEU A 21 -3.38 5.54 -7.35
CA LEU A 21 -4.03 4.75 -8.41
C LEU A 21 -5.06 3.76 -7.86
N ASN A 22 -4.72 3.05 -6.78
CA ASN A 22 -5.64 2.11 -6.13
C ASN A 22 -6.82 2.86 -5.47
N SER A 23 -6.58 4.04 -4.87
CA SER A 23 -7.64 4.89 -4.32
C SER A 23 -8.63 5.36 -5.40
N ILE A 24 -8.13 5.86 -6.54
CA ILE A 24 -8.98 6.28 -7.67
C ILE A 24 -9.81 5.10 -8.17
N GLY A 25 -9.21 3.92 -8.34
CA GLY A 25 -9.92 2.72 -8.74
C GLY A 25 -11.03 2.34 -7.75
N ALA A 26 -10.73 2.33 -6.46
CA ALA A 26 -11.69 1.98 -5.42
C ALA A 26 -12.86 2.97 -5.31
N VAL A 27 -12.58 4.29 -5.41
CA VAL A 27 -13.62 5.33 -5.42
C VAL A 27 -14.50 5.23 -6.67
N TRP A 28 -13.89 5.02 -7.84
CA TRP A 28 -14.65 4.82 -9.08
C TRP A 28 -15.63 3.65 -8.95
N LEU A 29 -15.19 2.53 -8.36
CA LEU A 29 -16.09 1.40 -8.19
C LEU A 29 -17.20 1.63 -7.21
N LEU A 30 -16.91 2.32 -6.11
CA LEU A 30 -17.95 2.67 -5.15
C LEU A 30 -19.11 3.42 -5.83
N VAL A 31 -18.82 4.24 -6.85
CA VAL A 31 -19.80 5.03 -7.60
C VAL A 31 -20.51 4.24 -8.72
N VAL A 32 -19.80 3.32 -9.39
CA VAL A 32 -20.30 2.64 -10.59
C VAL A 32 -20.90 1.26 -10.31
N ASP A 33 -20.61 0.64 -9.16
CA ASP A 33 -21.19 -0.67 -8.82
C ASP A 33 -22.71 -0.58 -8.62
N ASP A 34 -23.45 -1.56 -9.17
CA ASP A 34 -24.88 -1.68 -8.98
C ASP A 34 -25.21 -2.38 -7.65
N TYR A 35 -25.69 -1.61 -6.68
CA TYR A 35 -26.11 -2.14 -5.38
C TYR A 35 -27.61 -2.46 -5.38
N SER A 36 -27.95 -3.73 -5.65
CA SER A 36 -29.32 -4.19 -5.48
C SER A 36 -29.63 -4.47 -4.01
N LEU A 37 -30.55 -3.69 -3.43
CA LEU A 37 -31.07 -3.89 -2.08
C LEU A 37 -32.39 -4.68 -2.06
N LYS A 38 -32.81 -5.24 -3.21
CA LYS A 38 -34.07 -5.99 -3.32
C LYS A 38 -33.86 -7.44 -2.87
N GLY A 39 -34.30 -7.75 -1.64
CA GLY A 39 -34.29 -9.09 -1.03
C GLY A 39 -33.13 -9.32 -0.06
N ASP A 40 -33.39 -10.04 1.04
CA ASP A 40 -32.46 -10.21 2.18
C ASP A 40 -31.08 -10.76 1.79
N ALA A 41 -31.02 -11.73 0.88
CA ALA A 41 -29.75 -12.32 0.44
C ALA A 41 -28.94 -11.35 -0.45
N MET A 42 -29.61 -10.59 -1.32
CA MET A 42 -28.97 -9.63 -2.21
C MET A 42 -28.51 -8.38 -1.46
N ALA A 43 -29.29 -7.92 -0.47
CA ALA A 43 -28.93 -6.82 0.40
C ALA A 43 -27.64 -7.11 1.18
N ARG A 44 -27.47 -8.33 1.72
CA ARG A 44 -26.23 -8.74 2.41
C ARG A 44 -25.01 -8.70 1.50
N SER A 45 -25.12 -9.23 0.29
CA SER A 45 -24.02 -9.20 -0.70
C SER A 45 -23.64 -7.77 -1.09
N SER A 46 -24.62 -6.90 -1.32
CA SER A 46 -24.41 -5.50 -1.67
C SER A 46 -23.71 -4.73 -0.54
N VAL A 47 -24.15 -4.92 0.71
CA VAL A 47 -23.51 -4.29 1.88
C VAL A 47 -22.07 -4.77 2.06
N SER A 48 -21.80 -6.08 1.90
CA SER A 48 -20.43 -6.60 1.97
C SER A 48 -19.51 -5.99 0.91
N ARG A 49 -20.00 -5.77 -0.33
CA ARG A 49 -19.22 -5.11 -1.39
C ARG A 49 -18.91 -3.65 -1.05
N ILE A 50 -19.89 -2.90 -0.56
CA ILE A 50 -19.68 -1.50 -0.11
C ILE A 50 -18.60 -1.44 0.98
N ILE A 51 -18.69 -2.31 1.99
CA ILE A 51 -17.70 -2.36 3.08
C ILE A 51 -16.31 -2.70 2.54
N LEU A 52 -16.22 -3.64 1.59
CA LEU A 52 -14.95 -4.03 0.97
C LEU A 52 -14.32 -2.87 0.18
N HIS A 53 -15.13 -2.11 -0.57
CA HIS A 53 -14.68 -0.90 -1.27
C HIS A 53 -14.21 0.19 -0.30
N LEU A 54 -14.96 0.44 0.78
CA LEU A 54 -14.56 1.39 1.82
C LEU A 54 -13.27 0.97 2.53
N TYR A 55 -13.10 -0.32 2.81
CA TYR A 55 -11.88 -0.88 3.39
C TYR A 55 -10.69 -0.70 2.43
N HIS A 56 -10.89 -0.94 1.14
CA HIS A 56 -9.87 -0.75 0.12
C HIS A 56 -9.46 0.73 -0.02
N ILE A 57 -10.42 1.66 0.01
CA ILE A 57 -10.16 3.11 0.05
C ILE A 57 -9.34 3.45 1.31
N PHE A 58 -9.78 2.98 2.48
CA PHE A 58 -9.09 3.25 3.74
C PHE A 58 -7.63 2.78 3.71
N LEU A 59 -7.37 1.56 3.23
CA LEU A 59 -6.01 1.05 3.06
C LEU A 59 -5.19 1.91 2.09
N SER A 60 -5.73 2.23 0.92
CA SER A 60 -5.04 3.09 -0.05
C SER A 60 -4.69 4.45 0.55
N TYR A 61 -5.57 5.04 1.36
CA TYR A 61 -5.30 6.27 2.10
C TYR A 61 -4.27 6.10 3.22
N CYS A 62 -4.25 4.98 3.94
CA CYS A 62 -3.21 4.69 4.92
C CYS A 62 -1.83 4.61 4.25
N LEU A 63 -1.73 3.95 3.09
CA LEU A 63 -0.49 3.89 2.32
C LEU A 63 -0.07 5.27 1.80
N PHE A 64 -1.03 6.05 1.30
CA PHE A 64 -0.79 7.42 0.87
C PHE A 64 -0.30 8.29 2.03
N ALA A 65 -0.96 8.22 3.20
CA ALA A 65 -0.57 9.00 4.36
C ALA A 65 0.83 8.62 4.87
N ALA A 66 1.14 7.32 4.92
CA ALA A 66 2.45 6.81 5.32
C ALA A 66 3.55 7.28 4.36
N THR A 67 3.28 7.28 3.04
CA THR A 67 4.26 7.62 2.02
C THR A 67 4.38 9.13 1.76
N ALA A 68 3.31 9.91 1.88
CA ALA A 68 3.28 11.34 1.63
C ALA A 68 3.73 12.15 2.86
N PHE A 69 3.17 11.87 4.05
CA PHE A 69 3.49 12.61 5.27
C PHE A 69 4.72 12.05 6.00
N GLY A 70 5.14 10.84 5.68
CA GLY A 70 6.32 10.21 6.28
C GLY A 70 7.66 10.84 5.88
N SER A 71 7.76 11.81 4.96
CA SER A 71 9.03 12.20 4.31
C SER A 71 10.21 12.60 5.22
N LYS A 72 10.00 12.85 6.53
CA LYS A 72 11.08 13.04 7.53
C LYS A 72 11.58 11.73 8.18
N GLN A 73 10.73 10.72 8.37
CA GLN A 73 11.06 9.36 8.83
C GLN A 73 10.03 8.38 8.21
N PRO A 74 10.17 8.05 6.92
CA PRO A 74 9.04 7.61 6.07
C PRO A 74 8.44 6.25 6.35
N LEU A 75 8.93 5.57 7.38
CA LEU A 75 8.85 4.11 7.51
C LEU A 75 8.69 3.65 8.97
N GLU A 76 8.82 4.54 9.96
CA GLU A 76 8.72 4.16 11.39
C GLU A 76 7.27 4.06 11.90
N TRP A 77 6.34 4.84 11.34
CA TRP A 77 4.94 4.91 11.80
C TRP A 77 4.11 3.68 11.44
N PHE A 78 4.49 2.95 10.39
CA PHE A 78 3.83 1.72 9.93
C PHE A 78 4.89 0.61 9.88
N GLY A 79 5.13 -0.07 11.00
CA GLY A 79 6.24 -1.03 11.15
C GLY A 79 6.32 -2.13 10.09
N ILE A 80 5.20 -2.48 9.45
CA ILE A 80 5.17 -3.43 8.32
C ILE A 80 5.67 -2.76 7.02
N ILE A 81 5.26 -1.52 6.72
CA ILE A 81 5.70 -0.80 5.52
C ILE A 81 7.15 -0.34 5.68
N GLY A 82 7.64 -0.24 6.92
CA GLY A 82 9.00 0.13 7.29
C GLY A 82 10.12 -0.70 6.65
N HIS A 83 9.79 -1.89 6.18
CA HIS A 83 10.67 -2.81 5.49
C HIS A 83 10.25 -2.95 4.02
N PHE A 84 11.23 -3.04 3.10
CA PHE A 84 10.97 -3.30 1.69
C PHE A 84 10.03 -4.51 1.52
N VAL A 85 10.32 -5.62 2.19
CA VAL A 85 9.50 -6.83 2.17
C VAL A 85 8.05 -6.56 2.59
N GLY A 86 7.83 -5.88 3.70
CA GLY A 86 6.47 -5.64 4.19
C GLY A 86 5.71 -4.59 3.36
N SER A 87 6.39 -3.58 2.82
CA SER A 87 5.78 -2.66 1.83
C SER A 87 5.36 -3.38 0.54
N GLY A 88 6.13 -4.38 0.11
CA GLY A 88 5.80 -5.20 -1.04
C GLY A 88 4.63 -6.15 -0.77
N PHE A 89 4.54 -6.77 0.41
CA PHE A 89 3.36 -7.55 0.82
C PHE A 89 2.09 -6.69 0.90
N TYR A 90 2.22 -5.46 1.39
CA TYR A 90 1.11 -4.52 1.43
C TYR A 90 0.57 -4.23 0.03
N LEU A 91 1.46 -3.92 -0.92
CA LEU A 91 1.09 -3.71 -2.32
C LEU A 91 0.48 -4.97 -2.95
N PHE A 92 1.04 -6.14 -2.64
CA PHE A 92 0.52 -7.41 -3.13
C PHE A 92 -0.94 -7.61 -2.69
N PHE A 93 -1.23 -7.38 -1.41
CA PHE A 93 -2.59 -7.43 -0.87
C PHE A 93 -3.51 -6.38 -1.50
N LEU A 94 -3.03 -5.14 -1.63
CA LEU A 94 -3.79 -4.06 -2.26
C LEU A 94 -4.12 -4.38 -3.71
N GLY A 95 -3.17 -4.94 -4.46
CA GLY A 95 -3.37 -5.37 -5.84
C GLY A 95 -4.44 -6.45 -5.98
N PHE A 96 -4.54 -7.41 -5.05
CA PHE A 96 -5.64 -8.38 -5.07
C PHE A 96 -7.01 -7.75 -4.82
N LEU A 97 -7.09 -6.79 -3.89
CA LEU A 97 -8.33 -6.03 -3.69
C LEU A 97 -8.72 -5.25 -4.95
N THR A 98 -7.75 -4.71 -5.67
CA THR A 98 -7.96 -4.02 -6.96
C THR A 98 -8.24 -4.96 -8.12
N LEU A 99 -7.90 -6.25 -8.01
CA LEU A 99 -8.28 -7.24 -9.01
C LEU A 99 -9.80 -7.52 -8.96
N MET A 100 -10.41 -7.40 -7.77
CA MET A 100 -11.86 -7.59 -7.57
C MET A 100 -12.71 -6.49 -8.24
N LEU A 101 -12.06 -5.47 -8.81
CA LEU A 101 -12.67 -4.31 -9.42
C LEU A 101 -13.40 -4.60 -10.75
N HIS A 102 -13.24 -5.80 -11.34
CA HIS A 102 -13.90 -6.28 -12.57
C HIS A 102 -13.93 -5.29 -13.75
N ASN A 103 -13.00 -4.34 -13.81
CA ASN A 103 -12.89 -3.36 -14.89
C ASN A 103 -11.45 -3.34 -15.46
N THR A 104 -11.29 -2.89 -16.70
CA THR A 104 -9.98 -2.91 -17.39
C THR A 104 -8.93 -2.06 -16.67
N PHE A 105 -9.34 -0.92 -16.11
CA PHE A 105 -8.45 -0.04 -15.35
C PHE A 105 -7.91 -0.72 -14.08
N GLY A 106 -8.80 -1.30 -13.26
CA GLY A 106 -8.45 -2.05 -12.05
C GLY A 106 -7.65 -3.30 -12.37
N LEU A 107 -7.93 -3.99 -13.48
CA LEU A 107 -7.12 -5.11 -13.93
C LEU A 107 -5.67 -4.69 -14.25
N ILE A 108 -5.47 -3.58 -14.97
CA ILE A 108 -4.12 -3.08 -15.27
C ILE A 108 -3.42 -2.61 -14.01
N VAL A 109 -4.10 -1.82 -13.16
CA VAL A 109 -3.54 -1.30 -11.91
C VAL A 109 -3.22 -2.43 -10.93
N SER A 110 -4.08 -3.43 -10.79
CA SER A 110 -3.84 -4.59 -9.92
C SER A 110 -2.62 -5.38 -10.37
N ILE A 111 -2.50 -5.73 -11.66
CA ILE A 111 -1.34 -6.45 -12.19
C ILE A 111 -0.06 -5.65 -11.95
N ALA A 112 -0.06 -4.35 -12.26
CA ALA A 112 1.10 -3.48 -12.03
C ALA A 112 1.48 -3.41 -10.54
N THR A 113 0.48 -3.29 -9.66
CA THR A 113 0.67 -3.21 -8.20
C THR A 113 1.22 -4.53 -7.65
N ILE A 114 0.72 -5.69 -8.12
CA ILE A 114 1.16 -7.03 -7.73
C ILE A 114 2.61 -7.28 -8.20
N VAL A 115 2.89 -7.02 -9.47
CA VAL A 115 4.22 -7.23 -10.06
C VAL A 115 5.25 -6.34 -9.36
N TYR A 116 4.91 -5.07 -9.12
CA TYR A 116 5.78 -4.17 -8.39
C TYR A 116 5.96 -4.62 -6.93
N GLY A 117 4.88 -4.98 -6.23
CA GLY A 117 4.95 -5.51 -4.87
C GLY A 117 5.87 -6.73 -4.76
N PHE A 118 5.78 -7.67 -5.71
CA PHE A 118 6.68 -8.82 -5.78
C PHE A 118 8.13 -8.42 -6.03
N ALA A 119 8.39 -7.48 -6.94
CA ALA A 119 9.74 -6.98 -7.20
C ALA A 119 10.37 -6.33 -5.95
N VAL A 120 9.58 -5.58 -5.18
CA VAL A 120 10.02 -4.95 -3.92
C VAL A 120 10.30 -6.02 -2.85
N ILE A 121 9.51 -7.10 -2.78
CA ILE A 121 9.78 -8.24 -1.89
C ILE A 121 11.13 -8.89 -2.25
N VAL A 122 11.32 -9.25 -3.52
CA VAL A 122 12.57 -9.88 -3.99
C VAL A 122 13.76 -8.96 -3.73
N TYR A 123 13.63 -7.67 -4.02
CA TYR A 123 14.67 -6.69 -3.73
C TYR A 123 14.99 -6.61 -2.23
N GLY A 124 13.97 -6.62 -1.37
CA GLY A 124 14.14 -6.63 0.09
C GLY A 124 14.87 -7.88 0.60
N ILE A 125 14.56 -9.06 0.04
CA ILE A 125 15.21 -10.32 0.40
C ILE A 125 16.67 -10.36 -0.07
N VAL A 126 16.92 -10.01 -1.34
CA VAL A 126 18.26 -10.08 -1.96
C VAL A 126 19.20 -9.06 -1.34
N SER A 127 18.73 -7.83 -1.11
CA SER A 127 19.58 -6.75 -0.59
C SER A 127 19.90 -6.90 0.90
N LYS A 128 19.20 -7.78 1.63
CA LYS A 128 19.30 -7.95 3.10
C LYS A 128 19.32 -6.63 3.88
N LYS A 129 18.85 -5.52 3.29
CA LYS A 129 19.02 -4.18 3.86
C LYS A 129 18.13 -4.06 5.10
N PRO A 130 18.70 -3.80 6.30
CA PRO A 130 17.90 -3.41 7.46
C PRO A 130 17.20 -2.06 7.20
N SER A 131 16.04 -1.90 7.81
CA SER A 131 15.00 -0.93 7.46
C SER A 131 15.42 0.54 7.54
N LEU A 132 16.45 0.91 8.27
CA LEU A 132 16.75 2.31 8.60
C LEU A 132 18.25 2.60 8.47
N PRO A 133 18.66 3.87 8.24
CA PRO A 133 20.02 4.28 8.58
C PRO A 133 20.23 3.95 10.07
N GLU A 134 21.43 3.55 10.47
CA GLU A 134 21.80 3.15 11.85
C GLU A 134 21.67 4.27 12.92
N GLY A 135 20.86 5.30 12.68
CA GLY A 135 20.65 6.45 13.55
C GLY A 135 19.19 6.72 13.93
N GLY A 136 18.31 5.73 13.87
CA GLY A 136 16.95 5.82 14.42
C GLY A 136 16.91 5.34 15.87
N THR A 137 16.08 5.95 16.71
CA THR A 137 15.84 5.64 18.13
C THR A 137 15.23 4.26 18.33
N SER A 138 15.93 3.20 17.90
CA SER A 138 15.65 1.85 18.34
C SER A 138 15.69 1.87 19.87
N TYR A 139 14.69 1.31 20.53
CA TYR A 139 14.68 1.11 21.99
C TYR A 139 15.97 0.46 22.51
N ARG A 140 16.74 -0.19 21.63
CA ARG A 140 18.10 -0.68 21.88
C ARG A 140 19.10 0.43 22.21
N ASN A 141 19.10 1.54 21.47
CA ASN A 141 19.95 2.71 21.74
C ASN A 141 19.50 3.47 23.00
N LEU A 142 18.21 3.44 23.34
CA LEU A 142 17.71 4.06 24.57
C LEU A 142 18.04 3.24 25.83
N ARG A 143 18.24 1.92 25.69
CA ARG A 143 18.64 1.03 26.79
C ARG A 143 20.12 1.14 27.14
N ASP A 144 20.95 1.58 26.19
CA ASP A 144 22.38 1.80 26.40
C ASP A 144 22.67 3.21 26.98
N ILE A 145 21.64 4.06 27.09
CA ILE A 145 21.71 5.43 27.65
C ILE A 145 21.06 5.51 29.04
N ALA A 146 20.35 4.47 29.49
CA ALA A 146 19.72 4.36 30.81
C ALA A 146 20.55 3.48 31.76
#